data_AF-A0A7V1JCM8-F1
#
_entry.id   AF-A0A7V1JCM8-F1
#
_cell.length_a   1.000
_cell.length_b   1.000
_cell.length_c   1.000
_cell.angle_alpha   90.00
_cell.angle_beta   90.00
_cell.angle_gamma   90.00
#
_symmetry.space_group_name_H-M   'P 1'
#
loop_
_entity.id
_entity.type
_entity.pdbx_description
1 polymer ?
#
loop_
_entity_poly.entity_id
_entity_poly.type
_entity_poly.pdbx_seq_one_letter_code
_entity_poly.pdbx_strand_id
1 'polypeptide(L)'
;MIKQGGEFIMSKVNGCDIPEDLYYSVEKHVWGKLEDDGTVTVGMTSVAQSLAGKLLYITPKKVGRKIAQLKSVATVESGKYVGPVPALFSGEIVAV
;
A
#
# COMPACT_ATOMS: atom_id res chain seq x y z
N MET A 1 -29.74 -6.03 -2.29
CA MET A 1 -28.90 -7.12 -1.71
C MET A 1 -28.57 -8.08 -2.84
N ILE A 2 -27.35 -8.02 -3.40
CA ILE A 2 -26.87 -9.06 -4.31
C ILE A 2 -25.60 -9.63 -3.69
N LYS A 3 -25.67 -10.92 -3.37
CA LYS A 3 -24.59 -11.74 -2.85
C LYS A 3 -23.97 -12.44 -4.07
N GLN A 4 -22.85 -11.92 -4.58
CA GLN A 4 -22.00 -12.72 -5.46
C GLN A 4 -21.17 -13.64 -4.56
N GLY A 5 -21.24 -14.94 -4.83
CA GLY A 5 -20.54 -15.95 -4.06
C GLY A 5 -19.03 -15.82 -4.28
N GLY A 6 -18.27 -15.83 -3.18
CA GLY A 6 -16.92 -16.41 -3.09
C GLY A 6 -15.79 -15.84 -3.95
N GLU A 7 -16.01 -14.84 -4.79
CA GLU A 7 -14.98 -14.25 -5.65
C GLU A 7 -14.71 -12.82 -5.16
N PHE A 8 -13.45 -12.53 -4.79
CA PHE A 8 -13.03 -11.19 -4.40
C PHE A 8 -13.31 -10.24 -5.58
N ILE A 9 -14.18 -9.26 -5.39
CA ILE A 9 -14.50 -8.28 -6.42
C ILE A 9 -13.26 -7.38 -6.60
N MET A 10 -12.54 -7.60 -7.70
CA MET A 10 -11.39 -6.81 -8.11
C MET A 10 -11.80 -5.89 -9.25
N SER A 11 -11.90 -4.59 -8.98
CA SER A 11 -12.16 -3.61 -10.03
C SER A 11 -10.88 -3.37 -10.84
N LYS A 12 -10.97 -3.41 -12.17
CA LYS A 12 -9.84 -3.13 -13.07
C LYS A 12 -10.10 -1.89 -13.90
N VAL A 13 -9.20 -0.91 -13.81
CA VAL A 13 -9.34 0.39 -14.51
C VAL A 13 -8.03 0.73 -15.21
N ASN A 14 -8.05 0.89 -16.53
CA ASN A 14 -6.86 1.20 -17.34
C ASN A 14 -5.66 0.29 -17.07
N GLY A 15 -5.90 -1.00 -16.84
CA GLY A 15 -4.85 -1.98 -16.53
C GLY A 15 -4.35 -1.95 -15.08
N CYS A 16 -4.88 -1.06 -14.23
CA CYS A 16 -4.61 -1.03 -12.80
C CYS A 16 -5.66 -1.83 -12.04
N ASP A 17 -5.21 -2.66 -11.12
CA ASP A 17 -6.09 -3.40 -10.21
C ASP A 17 -6.38 -2.54 -8.97
N ILE A 18 -7.68 -2.42 -8.65
CA ILE A 18 -8.23 -1.65 -7.54
C ILE A 18 -9.14 -2.57 -6.72
N PRO A 19 -8.58 -3.42 -5.83
CA PRO A 19 -9.36 -4.27 -4.94
C PRO A 19 -10.33 -3.49 -4.04
N GLU A 20 -11.53 -4.02 -3.83
CA GLU A 20 -12.56 -3.34 -3.01
C GLU A 20 -12.36 -3.48 -1.49
N ASP A 21 -11.54 -4.45 -1.06
CA ASP A 21 -11.25 -4.74 0.35
C ASP A 21 -10.11 -3.88 0.94
N LEU A 22 -9.69 -2.84 0.21
CA LEU A 22 -8.58 -1.96 0.59
C LEU A 22 -9.06 -0.54 0.88
N TYR A 23 -8.42 0.10 1.85
CA TYR A 23 -8.53 1.54 2.09
C TYR A 23 -7.47 2.27 1.26
N TYR A 24 -7.83 3.36 0.59
CA TYR A 24 -6.93 4.08 -0.30
C TYR A 24 -6.67 5.51 0.15
N SER A 25 -5.41 5.94 0.04
CA SER A 25 -5.06 7.37 -0.01
C SER A 25 -4.63 7.71 -1.43
N VAL A 26 -5.58 8.21 -2.22
CA VAL A 26 -5.38 8.48 -3.65
C VAL A 26 -4.25 9.49 -3.87
N GLU A 27 -4.24 10.59 -3.11
CA GLU A 27 -3.21 11.64 -3.20
C GLU A 27 -1.80 11.16 -2.83
N LYS A 28 -1.71 10.14 -1.98
CA LYS A 28 -0.44 9.58 -1.51
C LYS A 28 -0.05 8.30 -2.23
N HIS A 29 -0.88 7.82 -3.15
CA HIS A 29 -0.62 6.62 -3.94
C HIS A 29 -0.35 5.36 -3.09
N VAL A 30 -1.03 5.25 -1.94
CA VAL A 30 -0.92 4.09 -1.04
C VAL A 30 -2.28 3.49 -0.71
N TRP A 31 -2.26 2.23 -0.29
CA TRP A 31 -3.41 1.51 0.25
C TRP A 31 -3.07 0.86 1.60
N GLY A 32 -4.11 0.53 2.35
CA GLY A 32 -4.08 -0.20 3.61
C GLY A 32 -5.11 -1.32 3.63
N LYS A 33 -4.72 -2.51 4.05
CA LYS A 33 -5.62 -3.64 4.32
C LYS A 33 -5.72 -3.87 5.82
N LEU A 34 -6.92 -3.80 6.36
CA LEU A 34 -7.17 -4.17 7.75
C LEU A 34 -7.18 -5.71 7.84
N GLU A 35 -6.30 -6.26 8.68
CA GLU A 35 -6.22 -7.69 8.94
C GLU A 35 -7.07 -8.06 10.17
N ASP A 36 -7.39 -9.36 10.30
CA ASP A 36 -8.24 -9.86 11.39
C ASP A 36 -7.63 -9.67 12.79
N ASP A 37 -6.30 -9.58 12.90
CA ASP A 37 -5.57 -9.35 14.15
C ASP A 37 -5.48 -7.86 14.54
N GLY A 38 -6.11 -6.97 13.76
CA GLY A 38 -6.11 -5.54 13.97
C GLY A 38 -4.86 -4.82 13.45
N THR A 39 -3.93 -5.53 12.82
CA THR A 39 -2.82 -4.90 12.08
C THR A 39 -3.29 -4.34 10.75
N VAL A 40 -2.48 -3.45 10.16
CA VAL A 40 -2.74 -2.94 8.81
C VAL A 40 -1.53 -3.18 7.92
N THR A 41 -1.74 -3.96 6.87
CA THR A 41 -0.78 -4.11 5.77
C THR A 41 -0.84 -2.83 4.92
N VAL A 42 0.32 -2.25 4.58
CA VAL A 42 0.41 -1.01 3.78
C VAL A 42 1.19 -1.28 2.51
N GLY A 43 0.72 -0.76 1.38
CA GLY A 43 1.39 -0.87 0.10
C GLY A 43 1.16 0.32 -0.83
N MET A 44 1.80 0.27 -2.00
CA MET A 44 1.60 1.24 -3.08
C MET A 44 0.45 0.82 -3.99
N THR A 45 -0.32 1.77 -4.51
CA THR A 45 -1.40 1.46 -5.46
C THR A 45 -0.83 0.95 -6.79
N SER A 46 -1.64 0.20 -7.54
CA SER A 46 -1.29 -0.26 -8.89
C SER A 46 -0.94 0.91 -9.83
N VAL A 47 -1.62 2.06 -9.65
CA VAL A 47 -1.29 3.33 -10.34
C VAL A 47 0.13 3.79 -10.01
N ALA A 48 0.50 3.79 -8.73
CA ALA A 48 1.82 4.18 -8.26
C ALA A 48 2.93 3.31 -8.86
N GLN A 49 2.72 1.99 -8.85
CA GLN A 49 3.65 1.03 -9.43
C GLN A 49 3.79 1.24 -10.95
N SER A 50 2.68 1.48 -11.64
CA SER A 50 2.70 1.76 -13.08
C SER A 50 3.48 3.02 -13.43
N LEU A 51 3.38 4.07 -12.60
CA LEU A 51 4.14 5.31 -12.75
C LEU A 51 5.63 5.12 -12.44
N ALA A 52 5.95 4.42 -11.35
CA ALA A 52 7.33 4.12 -10.96
C ALA A 52 8.03 3.17 -11.95
N GLY A 53 7.27 2.29 -12.61
CA GLY A 53 7.81 1.25 -13.48
C GLY A 53 8.50 0.14 -12.68
N LYS A 54 9.51 -0.50 -13.28
CA LYS A 54 10.23 -1.60 -12.63
C LYS A 54 10.95 -1.10 -11.37
N LEU A 55 10.53 -1.60 -10.21
CA LEU A 55 11.19 -1.34 -8.94
C LEU A 55 12.56 -2.02 -8.92
N LEU A 56 13.56 -1.28 -8.44
CA LEU A 56 14.94 -1.73 -8.29
C LEU A 56 15.25 -2.07 -6.83
N TYR A 57 14.83 -1.20 -5.90
CA TYR A 57 15.02 -1.40 -4.47
C TYR A 57 13.78 -0.99 -3.67
N ILE A 58 13.55 -1.73 -2.58
CA ILE A 58 12.57 -1.38 -1.56
C ILE A 58 13.30 -1.49 -0.22
N THR A 59 13.35 -0.38 0.51
CA THR A 59 14.03 -0.29 1.80
C THR A 59 13.03 0.03 2.90
N PRO A 60 12.43 -0.98 3.55
CA PRO A 60 11.50 -0.78 4.65
C PRO A 60 12.22 -0.30 5.92
N LYS A 61 11.50 0.40 6.79
CA LYS A 61 11.97 0.66 8.17
C LYS A 61 11.90 -0.63 8.98
N LYS A 62 12.76 -0.74 10.00
CA LYS A 62 12.84 -1.95 10.84
C LYS A 62 11.58 -2.18 11.66
N VAL A 63 11.26 -3.46 11.90
CA VAL A 63 10.30 -3.90 12.92
C VAL A 63 10.64 -3.30 14.28
N GLY A 64 9.62 -2.98 15.07
CA GLY A 64 9.71 -2.28 16.36
C GLY A 64 9.76 -0.75 16.23
N ARG A 65 9.82 -0.21 15.01
CA ARG A 65 9.88 1.25 14.82
C ARG A 65 8.49 1.88 14.92
N LYS A 66 8.37 2.88 15.80
CA LYS A 66 7.22 3.78 15.83
C LYS A 66 7.26 4.76 14.65
N ILE A 67 6.14 4.90 13.95
CA ILE A 67 5.96 5.74 12.78
C ILE A 67 4.74 6.62 13.01
N ALA A 68 4.88 7.93 12.76
CA ALA A 68 3.74 8.84 12.74
C ALA A 68 3.05 8.79 11.37
N GLN A 69 1.76 9.11 11.35
CA GLN A 69 0.98 9.23 10.11
C GLN A 69 1.73 10.07 9.06
N LEU A 70 1.63 9.66 7.80
CA LEU A 70 2.27 10.26 6.63
C LEU A 70 3.82 10.22 6.64
N LYS A 71 4.47 9.68 7.68
CA LYS A 71 5.92 9.41 7.63
C LYS A 71 6.20 8.11 6.89
N SER A 72 7.40 8.01 6.33
CA SER A 72 7.83 6.89 5.49
C SER A 72 7.95 5.58 6.29
N VAL A 73 7.20 4.56 5.87
CA VAL A 73 7.37 3.16 6.29
C VAL A 73 8.42 2.43 5.46
N ALA A 74 8.62 2.87 4.21
CA ALA A 74 9.65 2.39 3.31
C ALA A 74 10.09 3.50 2.35
N THR A 75 11.28 3.33 1.77
CA THR A 75 11.70 4.06 0.57
C THR A 75 11.66 3.09 -0.61
N VAL A 76 11.07 3.50 -1.71
CA VAL A 76 11.06 2.74 -2.97
C VAL A 76 11.91 3.45 -4.00
N GLU A 77 12.60 2.65 -4.81
CA GLU A 77 13.46 3.12 -5.89
C GLU A 77 13.20 2.31 -7.15
N SER A 78 13.18 3.03 -8.27
CA SER A 78 13.00 2.53 -9.63
C SER A 78 13.84 3.38 -10.58
N GLY A 79 13.88 3.01 -11.85
CA GLY A 79 14.51 3.86 -12.87
C GLY A 79 13.81 5.21 -13.12
N LYS A 80 12.60 5.44 -12.56
CA LYS A 80 11.80 6.66 -12.79
C LYS A 80 11.45 7.43 -11.52
N TYR A 81 11.58 6.83 -10.36
CA TYR A 81 11.11 7.38 -9.09
C TYR A 81 11.94 6.86 -7.92
N VAL A 82 12.28 7.76 -6.99
CA VAL A 82 12.82 7.47 -5.67
C VAL A 82 12.02 8.27 -4.66
N GLY A 83 11.40 7.59 -3.68
CA GLY A 83 10.62 8.31 -2.67
C GLY A 83 9.93 7.44 -1.63
N PRO A 84 9.16 8.07 -0.73
CA PRO A 84 8.60 7.39 0.43
C PRO A 84 7.30 6.65 0.11
N VAL A 85 7.08 5.52 0.79
CA VAL A 85 5.75 4.96 1.03
C VAL A 85 5.26 5.52 2.37
N PRO A 86 4.30 6.48 2.39
CA PRO A 86 3.80 7.07 3.63
C PRO A 86 2.88 6.12 4.40
N ALA A 87 2.96 6.15 5.73
CA ALA A 87 2.03 5.46 6.60
C ALA A 87 0.63 6.09 6.53
N LEU A 88 -0.41 5.25 6.46
CA LEU A 88 -1.81 5.70 6.52
C LEU A 88 -2.24 6.14 7.93
N PHE A 89 -1.61 5.58 8.97
CA PHE A 89 -1.90 5.84 10.37
C PHE A 89 -0.60 5.90 11.17
N SER A 90 -0.64 6.47 12.37
CA SER A 90 0.44 6.33 13.34
C SER A 90 0.42 4.93 13.95
N GLY A 91 1.59 4.31 14.15
CA GLY A 91 1.67 2.95 14.69
C GLY A 91 3.11 2.46 14.87
N GLU A 92 3.26 1.16 15.02
CA GLU A 92 4.54 0.46 15.12
C GLU A 92 4.64 -0.58 14.00
N ILE A 93 5.82 -0.71 13.39
CA ILE A 93 6.06 -1.72 12.35
C ILE A 93 6.23 -3.07 13.03
N VAL A 94 5.34 -4.00 12.72
CA VAL A 94 5.35 -5.36 13.30
C VAL A 94 5.89 -6.43 12.34
N ALA A 95 5.87 -6.15 11.04
CA ALA A 95 6.40 -7.03 9.99
C ALA A 95 6.85 -6.19 8.76
N VAL A 96 7.75 -6.73 7.94
CA VAL A 96 8.23 -6.15 6.67
C VAL A 96 8.46 -7.20 5.61
#